data_AF-A0A7V9H781-F1
#
_entry.id   AF-A0A7V9H781-F1
#
_cell.length_a   1.000
_cell.length_b   1.000
_cell.length_c   1.000
_cell.angle_alpha   90.00
_cell.angle_beta   90.00
_cell.angle_gamma   90.00
#
_symmetry.space_group_name_H-M   'P 1'
#
loop_
_entity.id
_entity.type
_entity.pdbx_description
1 polymer ?
#
loop_
_entity_poly.entity_id
_entity_poly.type
_entity_poly.pdbx_seq_one_letter_code
_entity_poly.pdbx_strand_id
1 'polypeptide(L)'
;LVTAATTAAGATPFEAVGQILPVRQATKPLLLEMSWLLERQARALGETAVLLSVFQTAERFTPGTRRRYSELAEHLAFVAGLGVGLEVDPAPGVRGATLADDDALKNEWSVVVLAPHFAGALVAMDLGDQGPDHLRRFDYAVTYDRTLVTIAARLLMGRVKPAA
;
A
#
# COMPACT_ATOMS: atom_id res chain seq x y z
N LEU A 1 26.08 -11.59 11.67
CA LEU A 1 25.09 -11.54 12.76
C LEU A 1 24.48 -10.15 12.73
N VAL A 2 23.37 -9.97 12.00
CA VAL A 2 22.67 -8.68 11.97
C VAL A 2 21.80 -8.62 13.21
N THR A 3 22.16 -7.72 14.11
CA THR A 3 21.50 -7.42 15.37
C THR A 3 20.04 -7.02 15.11
N ALA A 4 19.12 -7.59 15.88
CA ALA A 4 17.71 -7.22 15.88
C ALA A 4 17.58 -5.73 16.27
N ALA A 5 17.41 -4.86 15.28
CA ALA A 5 17.01 -3.49 15.50
C ALA A 5 15.51 -3.47 15.78
N THR A 6 15.19 -3.09 17.01
CA THR A 6 13.91 -2.63 17.55
C THR A 6 12.78 -2.54 16.51
N THR A 7 11.80 -3.44 16.63
CA THR A 7 10.48 -3.28 16.02
C THR A 7 9.88 -1.99 16.57
N ALA A 8 10.11 -0.86 15.88
CA ALA A 8 9.45 0.38 16.20
C ALA A 8 7.95 0.15 16.00
N ALA A 9 7.16 0.27 17.07
CA ALA A 9 5.71 0.18 17.08
C ALA A 9 5.02 1.34 16.31
N GLY A 10 5.63 1.83 15.23
CA GLY A 10 5.18 3.00 14.48
C GLY A 10 5.82 3.18 13.10
N ALA A 11 6.75 2.33 12.66
CA ALA A 11 7.38 2.50 11.35
C ALA A 11 6.38 2.25 10.22
N THR A 12 6.32 3.17 9.27
CA THR A 12 5.51 3.03 8.05
C THR A 12 6.35 2.67 6.83
N PRO A 13 5.77 2.09 5.76
CA PRO A 13 6.47 1.92 4.49
C PRO A 13 7.08 3.21 3.93
N PHE A 14 6.37 4.35 4.03
CA PHE A 14 6.92 5.63 3.60
C PHE A 14 8.19 6.00 4.37
N GLU A 15 8.18 5.89 5.70
CA GLU A 15 9.36 6.17 6.51
C GLU A 15 10.52 5.23 6.20
N ALA A 16 10.25 3.92 6.10
CA ALA A 16 11.27 2.91 5.85
C ALA A 16 11.97 3.10 4.48
N VAL A 17 11.22 3.50 3.45
CA VAL A 17 11.79 3.76 2.12
C VAL A 17 12.40 5.15 2.02
N GLY A 18 11.73 6.18 2.56
CA GLY A 18 12.16 7.58 2.50
C GLY A 18 13.43 7.88 3.29
N GLN A 19 13.79 7.04 4.26
CA GLN A 19 15.10 7.11 4.93
C GLN A 19 16.28 6.72 4.01
N ILE A 20 16.02 5.94 2.95
CA ILE A 20 17.06 5.36 2.08
C ILE A 20 17.04 6.01 0.69
N LEU A 21 15.86 6.35 0.18
CA LEU A 21 15.67 6.90 -1.16
C LEU A 21 15.21 8.36 -1.09
N PRO A 22 15.62 9.21 -2.04
CA PRO A 22 15.10 10.56 -2.13
C PRO A 22 13.60 10.54 -2.45
N VAL A 23 12.83 11.31 -1.68
CA VAL A 23 11.41 11.54 -1.96
C VAL A 23 11.23 12.66 -2.97
N ARG A 24 10.19 12.56 -3.79
CA ARG A 24 9.79 13.57 -4.78
C ARG A 24 8.37 14.03 -4.48
N GLN A 25 8.00 15.19 -5.00
CA GLN A 25 6.63 15.69 -4.88
C GLN A 25 5.83 15.44 -6.16
N ALA A 26 4.60 14.99 -6.00
CA ALA A 26 3.65 14.82 -7.09
C ALA A 26 2.21 15.01 -6.62
N THR A 27 1.31 15.21 -7.59
CA THR A 27 -0.13 15.28 -7.34
C THR A 27 -0.78 13.90 -7.43
N LYS A 28 -1.97 13.75 -6.84
CA LYS A 28 -2.77 12.52 -6.84
C LYS A 28 -2.89 11.79 -8.20
N PRO A 29 -3.09 12.46 -9.37
CA PRO A 29 -3.14 11.79 -10.66
C PRO A 29 -1.89 10.96 -10.99
N LEU A 30 -0.69 11.46 -10.66
CA LEU A 30 0.53 10.71 -10.94
C LEU A 30 0.64 9.47 -10.06
N LEU A 31 0.27 9.58 -8.78
CA LEU A 31 0.23 8.43 -7.87
C LEU A 31 -0.76 7.37 -8.33
N LEU A 32 -1.92 7.77 -8.86
CA LEU A 32 -2.90 6.85 -9.44
C LEU A 32 -2.30 6.08 -10.62
N GLU A 33 -1.64 6.76 -11.55
CA GLU A 33 -0.99 6.10 -12.70
C GLU A 33 0.09 5.11 -12.27
N MET A 34 0.92 5.48 -11.28
CA MET A 34 1.95 4.59 -10.72
C MET A 34 1.33 3.40 -9.99
N SER A 35 0.25 3.62 -9.24
CA SER A 35 -0.51 2.56 -8.57
C SER A 35 -1.08 1.58 -9.59
N TRP A 36 -1.74 2.07 -10.64
CA TRP A 36 -2.29 1.24 -11.71
C TRP A 36 -1.21 0.49 -12.47
N LEU A 37 -0.03 1.10 -12.67
CA LEU A 37 1.10 0.38 -13.26
C LEU A 37 1.50 -0.83 -12.41
N LEU A 38 1.67 -0.66 -11.09
CA LEU A 38 2.00 -1.77 -10.19
C LEU A 38 0.89 -2.82 -10.13
N GLU A 39 -0.38 -2.40 -10.05
CA GLU A 39 -1.53 -3.31 -10.06
C GLU A 39 -1.59 -4.14 -11.36
N ARG A 40 -1.30 -3.52 -12.53
CA ARG A 40 -1.20 -4.25 -13.81
C ARG A 40 -0.03 -5.24 -13.81
N GLN A 41 1.12 -4.87 -13.24
CA GLN A 41 2.25 -5.81 -13.11
C GLN A 41 1.88 -6.99 -12.22
N ALA A 42 1.20 -6.74 -11.10
CA ALA A 42 0.71 -7.80 -10.21
C ALA A 42 -0.24 -8.76 -10.95
N ARG A 43 -1.17 -8.23 -11.75
CA ARG A 43 -2.06 -9.04 -12.59
C ARG A 43 -1.30 -9.90 -13.60
N ALA A 44 -0.25 -9.36 -14.22
CA ALA A 44 0.58 -10.12 -15.18
C ALA A 44 1.38 -11.26 -14.51
N LEU A 45 1.71 -11.12 -13.22
CA LEU A 45 2.40 -12.13 -12.42
C LEU A 45 1.46 -13.23 -11.89
N GLY A 46 0.16 -12.98 -11.89
CA GLY A 46 -0.89 -13.94 -11.53
C GLY A 46 -0.77 -14.48 -10.11
N GLU A 47 -0.98 -15.79 -9.97
CA GLU A 47 -1.12 -16.50 -8.68
C GLU A 47 0.14 -16.48 -7.80
N THR A 48 1.24 -15.91 -8.29
CA THR A 48 2.48 -15.76 -7.52
C THR A 48 2.61 -14.40 -6.85
N ALA A 49 1.74 -13.44 -7.21
CA ALA A 49 1.82 -12.07 -6.73
C ALA A 49 0.96 -11.83 -5.48
N VAL A 50 1.54 -11.08 -4.56
CA VAL A 50 0.92 -10.50 -3.38
C VAL A 50 0.80 -8.99 -3.61
N LEU A 51 -0.40 -8.43 -3.41
CA LEU A 51 -0.68 -7.00 -3.50
C LEU A 51 -1.17 -6.48 -2.14
N LEU A 52 -0.55 -5.43 -1.62
CA LEU A 52 -0.91 -4.76 -0.37
C LEU A 52 -1.04 -3.27 -0.63
N SER A 53 -2.18 -2.68 -0.23
CA SER A 53 -2.45 -1.26 -0.47
C SER A 53 -3.01 -0.54 0.73
N VAL A 54 -2.62 0.72 0.92
CA VAL A 54 -3.12 1.61 1.98
C VAL A 54 -3.96 2.71 1.33
N PHE A 55 -5.22 2.81 1.73
CA PHE A 55 -6.22 3.72 1.17
C PHE A 55 -6.49 4.95 2.06
N GLN A 56 -5.76 5.11 3.16
CA GLN A 56 -5.97 6.15 4.19
C GLN A 56 -7.30 5.98 4.94
N THR A 57 -8.44 6.11 4.26
CA THR A 57 -9.79 5.94 4.82
C THR A 57 -10.68 5.07 3.94
N ALA A 58 -11.72 4.47 4.52
CA ALA A 58 -12.65 3.58 3.83
C ALA A 58 -13.40 4.24 2.67
N GLU A 59 -13.68 5.55 2.74
CA GLU A 59 -14.36 6.29 1.68
C GLU A 59 -13.54 6.32 0.38
N ARG A 60 -12.21 6.21 0.50
CA ARG A 60 -11.29 6.16 -0.65
C ARG A 60 -11.22 4.78 -1.29
N PHE A 61 -11.74 3.75 -0.61
CA PHE A 61 -12.04 2.45 -1.20
C PHE A 61 -13.39 2.48 -1.95
N THR A 62 -13.40 3.31 -2.99
CA THR A 62 -14.59 3.61 -3.82
C THR A 62 -15.14 2.35 -4.50
N PRO A 63 -16.40 2.37 -5.01
CA PRO A 63 -16.95 1.24 -5.76
C PRO A 63 -16.08 0.77 -6.94
N GLY A 64 -15.41 1.71 -7.63
CA GLY A 64 -14.47 1.38 -8.71
C GLY A 64 -13.21 0.69 -8.22
N THR A 65 -12.67 1.11 -7.06
CA THR A 65 -11.54 0.44 -6.41
C THR A 65 -11.94 -0.95 -5.90
N ARG A 66 -13.12 -1.09 -5.28
CA ARG A 66 -13.66 -2.38 -4.82
C ARG A 66 -13.70 -3.41 -5.95
N ARG A 67 -14.35 -3.05 -7.07
CA ARG A 67 -14.45 -3.94 -8.24
C ARG A 67 -13.06 -4.35 -8.75
N ARG A 68 -12.16 -3.38 -8.93
CA ARG A 68 -10.80 -3.63 -9.43
C ARG A 68 -10.00 -4.54 -8.49
N TYR A 69 -10.12 -4.35 -7.18
CA TYR A 69 -9.39 -5.19 -6.20
C TYR A 69 -9.98 -6.60 -6.11
N SER A 70 -11.29 -6.77 -6.26
CA SER A 70 -11.89 -8.10 -6.39
C SER A 70 -11.43 -8.83 -7.64
N GLU A 71 -11.40 -8.16 -8.79
CA GLU A 71 -10.86 -8.74 -10.03
C GLU A 71 -9.38 -9.13 -9.90
N LEU A 72 -8.59 -8.40 -9.12
CA LEU A 72 -7.21 -8.77 -8.80
C LEU A 72 -7.16 -9.97 -7.86
N ALA A 73 -8.01 -10.01 -6.83
CA ALA A 73 -8.06 -11.10 -5.86
C ALA A 73 -8.43 -12.46 -6.47
N GLU A 74 -9.16 -12.46 -7.59
CA GLU A 74 -9.43 -13.68 -8.37
C GLU A 74 -8.18 -14.29 -9.03
N HIS A 75 -7.12 -13.50 -9.24
CA HIS A 75 -5.96 -13.91 -10.03
C HIS A 75 -4.64 -13.92 -9.24
N LEU A 76 -4.59 -13.24 -8.10
CA LEU A 76 -3.39 -13.07 -7.28
C LEU A 76 -3.40 -14.04 -6.09
N ALA A 77 -2.22 -14.33 -5.54
CA ALA A 77 -2.08 -15.19 -4.36
C ALA A 77 -2.74 -14.56 -3.13
N PHE A 78 -2.64 -13.24 -3.00
CA PHE A 78 -3.17 -12.47 -1.88
C PHE A 78 -3.35 -11.00 -2.25
N VAL A 79 -4.48 -10.42 -1.86
CA VAL A 79 -4.76 -9.00 -1.99
C VAL A 79 -5.25 -8.46 -0.65
N ALA A 80 -4.61 -7.41 -0.14
CA ALA A 80 -5.08 -6.72 1.04
C ALA A 80 -5.16 -5.20 0.88
N GLY A 81 -6.20 -4.63 1.49
CA GLY A 81 -6.39 -3.20 1.67
C GLY A 81 -6.32 -2.83 3.15
N LEU A 82 -5.71 -1.68 3.45
CA LEU A 82 -5.67 -1.10 4.78
C LEU A 82 -6.24 0.31 4.73
N GLY A 83 -6.94 0.72 5.78
CA GLY A 83 -7.49 2.06 5.89
C GLY A 83 -8.25 2.26 7.19
N VAL A 84 -8.36 3.51 7.63
CA VAL A 84 -9.25 3.88 8.74
C VAL A 84 -10.69 3.54 8.35
N GLY A 85 -11.37 2.77 9.22
CA GLY A 85 -12.74 2.31 8.98
C GLY A 85 -12.90 1.24 7.90
N LEU A 86 -11.81 0.72 7.30
CA LEU A 86 -11.91 -0.31 6.27
C LEU A 86 -12.30 -1.64 6.91
N GLU A 87 -13.39 -2.25 6.44
CA GLU A 87 -13.90 -3.54 6.94
C GLU A 87 -12.88 -4.66 6.75
N VAL A 88 -13.05 -5.75 7.50
CA VAL A 88 -12.17 -6.92 7.48
C VAL A 88 -12.22 -7.69 6.15
N ASP A 89 -13.34 -7.63 5.43
CA ASP A 89 -13.54 -8.20 4.10
C ASP A 89 -14.22 -7.15 3.19
N PRO A 90 -13.50 -6.12 2.75
CA PRO A 90 -14.10 -4.91 2.16
C PRO A 90 -14.59 -5.11 0.71
N ALA A 91 -14.17 -6.20 0.05
CA ALA A 91 -14.67 -6.66 -1.23
C ALA A 91 -14.39 -8.18 -1.40
N PRO A 92 -15.10 -8.90 -2.29
CA PRO A 92 -14.85 -10.31 -2.55
C PRO A 92 -13.37 -10.61 -2.81
N GLY A 93 -12.82 -11.58 -2.08
CA GLY A 93 -11.42 -12.02 -2.19
C GLY A 93 -10.37 -11.06 -1.60
N VAL A 94 -10.76 -9.86 -1.19
CA VAL A 94 -9.85 -8.85 -0.67
C VAL A 94 -9.84 -8.90 0.85
N ARG A 95 -8.66 -8.99 1.46
CA ARG A 95 -8.53 -8.89 2.91
C ARG A 95 -8.42 -7.44 3.35
N GLY A 96 -9.15 -7.04 4.38
CA GLY A 96 -9.08 -5.70 4.94
C GLY A 96 -8.44 -5.64 6.31
N ALA A 97 -7.86 -4.48 6.63
CA ALA A 97 -7.45 -4.14 7.98
C ALA A 97 -7.89 -2.71 8.33
N THR A 98 -8.69 -2.60 9.38
CA THR A 98 -9.06 -1.33 9.98
C THR A 98 -7.86 -0.75 10.72
N LEU A 99 -7.43 0.43 10.30
CA LEU A 99 -6.42 1.22 11.03
C LEU A 99 -7.09 2.00 12.17
N ALA A 100 -6.36 2.21 13.26
CA ALA A 100 -6.77 3.13 14.31
C ALA A 100 -6.74 4.57 13.80
N ASP A 101 -7.52 5.46 14.41
CA ASP A 101 -7.60 6.87 14.00
C ASP A 101 -6.30 7.66 14.17
N ASP A 102 -5.40 7.16 15.01
CA ASP A 102 -4.06 7.68 15.29
C ASP A 102 -2.95 6.83 14.66
N ASP A 103 -3.28 5.84 13.81
CA ASP A 103 -2.28 5.03 13.12
C ASP A 103 -1.45 5.91 12.16
N ALA A 104 -0.14 5.74 12.18
CA ALA A 104 0.80 6.47 11.31
C ALA A 104 0.50 6.27 9.81
N LEU A 105 -0.16 5.17 9.42
CA LEU A 105 -0.59 4.91 8.04
C LEU A 105 -1.81 5.72 7.60
N LYS A 106 -2.51 6.44 8.49
CA LYS A 106 -3.73 7.20 8.15
C LYS A 106 -3.52 8.21 7.03
N ASN A 107 -2.33 8.81 6.96
CA ASN A 107 -2.00 9.80 5.92
C ASN A 107 -1.17 9.20 4.78
N GLU A 108 -0.88 7.90 4.83
CA GLU A 108 -0.04 7.22 3.87
C GLU A 108 -0.86 6.57 2.75
N TRP A 109 -0.36 6.70 1.53
CA TRP A 109 -0.75 5.92 0.38
C TRP A 109 0.39 4.98 0.04
N SER A 110 0.13 3.68 0.07
CA SER A 110 1.12 2.67 -0.33
C SER A 110 0.48 1.64 -1.25
N VAL A 111 1.25 1.18 -2.25
CA VAL A 111 0.92 0.06 -3.13
C VAL A 111 2.17 -0.79 -3.26
N VAL A 112 2.12 -2.00 -2.73
CA VAL A 112 3.26 -2.91 -2.64
C VAL A 112 2.91 -4.21 -3.34
N VAL A 113 3.75 -4.61 -4.28
CA VAL A 113 3.64 -5.84 -5.05
C VAL A 113 4.88 -6.69 -4.84
N LEU A 114 4.68 -7.93 -4.42
CA LEU A 114 5.74 -8.93 -4.27
C LEU A 114 5.40 -10.21 -5.02
N ALA A 115 6.36 -10.72 -5.77
CA ALA A 115 6.33 -12.02 -6.41
C ALA A 115 7.77 -12.62 -6.43
N PRO A 116 7.94 -13.91 -6.78
CA PRO A 116 9.26 -14.54 -6.85
C PRO A 116 10.28 -13.78 -7.72
N HIS A 117 9.82 -13.21 -8.85
CA HIS A 117 10.66 -12.52 -9.83
C HIS A 117 10.39 -11.02 -9.95
N PHE A 118 9.52 -10.46 -9.09
CA PHE A 118 9.20 -9.04 -9.09
C PHE A 118 9.02 -8.51 -7.68
N ALA A 119 9.47 -7.28 -7.45
CA ALA A 119 9.24 -6.55 -6.22
C ALA A 119 9.11 -5.07 -6.60
N GLY A 120 7.98 -4.45 -6.30
CA GLY A 120 7.72 -3.04 -6.59
C GLY A 120 6.88 -2.41 -5.50
N ALA A 121 7.27 -1.22 -5.05
CA ALA A 121 6.51 -0.44 -4.08
C ALA A 121 6.43 1.02 -4.51
N LEU A 122 5.22 1.56 -4.45
CA LEU A 122 4.95 2.99 -4.36
C LEU A 122 4.60 3.29 -2.91
N VAL A 123 5.27 4.26 -2.31
CA VAL A 123 4.93 4.78 -0.98
C VAL A 123 4.82 6.29 -1.07
N ALA A 124 3.83 6.86 -0.40
CA ALA A 124 3.56 8.28 -0.47
C ALA A 124 2.90 8.80 0.81
N MET A 125 3.27 9.99 1.24
CA MET A 125 2.71 10.71 2.38
C MET A 125 1.96 11.94 1.89
N ASP A 126 0.70 12.08 2.32
CA ASP A 126 -0.11 13.26 2.03
C ASP A 126 0.46 14.49 2.76
N LEU A 127 0.61 15.60 2.02
CA LEU A 127 1.09 16.87 2.58
C LEU A 127 -0.02 17.67 3.29
N GLY A 128 -1.28 17.20 3.25
CA GLY A 128 -2.38 17.81 3.97
C GLY A 128 -2.96 19.06 3.29
N ASP A 129 -2.79 19.18 1.97
CA ASP A 129 -3.34 20.28 1.19
C ASP A 129 -4.87 20.35 1.33
N GLN A 130 -5.41 21.55 1.58
CA GLN A 130 -6.85 21.80 1.76
C GLN A 130 -7.59 22.13 0.45
N GLY A 131 -6.92 21.94 -0.70
CA GLY A 131 -7.44 22.24 -2.03
C GLY A 131 -8.29 21.11 -2.63
N PRO A 132 -8.63 21.19 -3.93
CA PRO A 132 -9.32 20.12 -4.64
C PRO A 132 -8.59 18.77 -4.50
N ASP A 133 -9.32 17.70 -4.24
CA ASP A 133 -8.72 16.39 -3.92
C ASP A 133 -7.75 15.86 -5.00
N HIS A 134 -7.99 16.14 -6.27
CA HIS A 134 -7.10 15.76 -7.37
C HIS A 134 -5.81 16.59 -7.44
N LEU A 135 -5.73 17.74 -6.79
CA LEU A 135 -4.53 18.58 -6.72
C LEU A 135 -3.72 18.36 -5.44
N ARG A 136 -4.19 17.49 -4.53
CA ARG A 136 -3.45 17.13 -3.31
C ARG A 136 -2.06 16.64 -3.68
N ARG A 137 -1.06 17.22 -3.02
CA ARG A 137 0.34 16.86 -3.19
C ARG A 137 0.76 15.84 -2.16
N PHE A 138 1.71 15.02 -2.58
CA PHE A 138 2.28 13.95 -1.80
C PHE A 138 3.79 13.98 -1.97
N ASP A 139 4.50 13.75 -0.88
CA ASP A 139 5.87 13.26 -0.96
C ASP A 139 5.79 11.76 -1.27
N TYR A 140 6.57 11.27 -2.23
CA TYR A 140 6.52 9.88 -2.65
C TYR A 140 7.88 9.33 -3.07
N ALA A 141 8.00 8.01 -3.01
CA ALA A 141 9.10 7.24 -3.57
C ALA A 141 8.56 5.99 -4.28
N VAL A 142 9.23 5.60 -5.37
CA VAL A 142 9.01 4.31 -6.04
C VAL A 142 10.29 3.52 -5.95
N THR A 143 10.19 2.25 -5.58
CA THR A 143 11.33 1.35 -5.49
C THR A 143 11.02 -0.01 -6.07
N TYR A 144 12.02 -0.61 -6.70
CA TYR A 144 12.02 -2.01 -7.13
C TYR A 144 13.09 -2.83 -6.39
N ASP A 145 13.72 -2.22 -5.37
CA ASP A 145 14.66 -2.92 -4.51
C ASP A 145 13.90 -3.95 -3.66
N ARG A 146 14.19 -5.24 -3.87
CA ARG A 146 13.48 -6.33 -3.18
C ARG A 146 13.56 -6.22 -1.65
N THR A 147 14.66 -5.73 -1.10
CA THR A 147 14.83 -5.59 0.35
C THR A 147 13.87 -4.55 0.91
N LEU A 148 13.84 -3.36 0.30
CA LEU A 148 12.93 -2.28 0.71
C LEU A 148 11.46 -2.65 0.52
N VAL A 149 11.11 -3.26 -0.61
CA VAL A 149 9.74 -3.73 -0.89
C VAL A 149 9.32 -4.80 0.13
N THR A 150 10.22 -5.72 0.51
CA THR A 150 9.93 -6.74 1.52
C THR A 150 9.71 -6.12 2.91
N ILE A 151 10.49 -5.11 3.27
CA ILE A 151 10.28 -4.36 4.53
C ILE A 151 8.90 -3.70 4.51
N ALA A 152 8.58 -2.95 3.46
CA ALA A 152 7.27 -2.31 3.29
C ALA A 152 6.12 -3.33 3.39
N ALA A 153 6.23 -4.45 2.69
CA ALA A 153 5.22 -5.50 2.73
C ALA A 153 5.03 -6.11 4.12
N ARG A 154 6.11 -6.34 4.87
CA ARG A 154 6.04 -6.87 6.24
C ARG A 154 5.37 -5.89 7.20
N LEU A 155 5.64 -4.59 7.07
CA LEU A 155 4.99 -3.55 7.87
C LEU A 155 3.48 -3.49 7.62
N LEU A 156 3.04 -3.70 6.37
CA LEU A 156 1.62 -3.77 6.03
C LEU A 156 0.98 -5.09 6.47
N MET A 157 1.60 -6.24 6.16
CA MET A 157 1.08 -7.55 6.55
C MET A 157 0.94 -7.71 8.06
N GLY A 158 1.83 -7.14 8.86
CA GLY A 158 1.75 -7.17 10.32
C GLY A 158 0.47 -6.52 10.89
N ARG A 159 -0.21 -5.69 10.10
CA ARG A 159 -1.49 -5.05 10.47
C ARG A 159 -2.71 -5.81 9.96
N VAL A 160 -2.53 -6.77 9.06
CA VAL A 160 -3.62 -7.58 8.52
C VAL A 160 -3.91 -8.72 9.48
N LYS A 161 -5.10 -8.71 10.10
CA LYS A 161 -5.50 -9.78 11.02
C LYS A 161 -5.79 -11.08 10.26
N PRO A 162 -5.38 -12.25 10.79
CA PRO A 162 -5.76 -13.55 10.23
C PRO A 162 -7.27 -13.67 10.05
N ALA A 163 -7.72 -14.41 9.03
CA ALA A 163 -9.11 -14.83 8.95
C ALA A 163 -9.41 -15.76 10.15
N ALA A 164 -10.56 -15.54 10.80
CA ALA A 164 -11.04 -16.38 11.90
C ALA A 164 -11.65 -17.68 11.38
#